data_AF-A0AB39JU37-F1
#
_entry.id   AF-A0AB39JU37-F1
#
_cell.length_a   1.000
_cell.length_b   1.000
_cell.length_c   1.000
_cell.angle_alpha   90.00
_cell.angle_beta   90.00
_cell.angle_gamma   90.00
#
_symmetry.space_group_name_H-M   'P 1'
#
loop_
_entity.id
_entity.type
_entity.pdbx_description
1 polymer ?
#
loop_
_entity_poly.entity_id
_entity_poly.type
_entity_poly.pdbx_seq_one_letter_code
_entity_poly.pdbx_strand_id
1 'polypeptide(L)'
;MGNQPITKNIPPNSKAWDGYPSKVESCNVPKPFCYLQFDRPLAMPYTFMMSAQQWEYVEKRNKLEFLLAVRFGMEYDIAKLNEDILISTGFHTGMYVKFQNYLRKHYQKDAVVLMGVFQSNAFTTRFGTTFAIEDLVGLKGAIDDLRIDDIMTGAHMISRKNGHATQINRKMYRQNFNQDYNPTMLKTLAAQGLYPDEIEGIF
;
A
#
# COMPACT_ATOMS: atom_id res chain seq x y z
N MET A 1 -3.52 12.72 23.60
CA MET A 1 -2.18 12.62 22.96
C MET A 1 -2.02 13.87 22.12
N GLY A 2 -1.05 14.74 22.42
CA GLY A 2 -0.85 15.98 21.66
C GLY A 2 -0.45 15.67 20.22
N ASN A 3 -0.98 16.42 19.25
CA ASN A 3 -0.61 16.28 17.85
C ASN A 3 0.89 16.55 17.71
N GLN A 4 1.67 15.57 17.25
CA GLN A 4 3.06 15.79 16.93
C GLN A 4 3.19 16.83 15.80
N PRO A 5 4.26 17.65 15.79
CA PRO A 5 4.49 18.60 14.73
C PRO A 5 4.67 17.88 13.40
N ILE A 6 4.02 18.40 12.35
CA ILE A 6 4.13 17.85 11.00
C ILE A 6 5.50 18.25 10.43
N THR A 7 6.33 17.26 10.12
CA THR A 7 7.70 17.44 9.62
C THR A 7 7.77 17.20 8.12
N LYS A 8 8.79 17.74 7.46
CA LYS A 8 9.07 17.46 6.04
C LYS A 8 9.42 15.98 5.82
N ASN A 9 10.18 15.40 6.74
CA ASN A 9 10.70 14.04 6.65
C ASN A 9 10.09 13.14 7.73
N ILE A 10 10.09 11.82 7.51
CA ILE A 10 9.62 10.82 8.48
C ILE A 10 10.43 10.97 9.79
N PRO A 11 9.77 11.10 10.96
CA PRO A 11 10.44 11.18 12.26
C PRO A 11 11.27 9.92 12.53
N PRO A 12 12.47 10.02 13.13
CA PRO A 12 13.30 8.85 13.41
C PRO A 12 12.64 7.78 14.29
N ASN A 13 11.70 8.17 15.15
CA ASN A 13 10.94 7.28 16.05
C ASN A 13 9.62 6.77 15.47
N SER A 14 9.39 7.00 14.17
CA SER A 14 8.19 6.59 13.45
C SER A 14 8.16 5.07 13.22
N LYS A 15 6.99 4.44 13.35
CA LYS A 15 6.79 3.03 12.99
C LYS A 15 6.87 2.77 11.49
N ALA A 16 6.76 3.83 10.68
CA ALA A 16 6.94 3.74 9.24
C ALA A 16 8.29 3.10 8.85
N TRP A 17 9.32 3.23 9.68
CA TRP A 17 10.62 2.60 9.43
C TRP A 17 10.57 1.07 9.47
N ASP A 18 9.62 0.48 10.20
CA ASP A 18 9.41 -0.98 10.24
C ASP A 18 8.89 -1.53 8.90
N GLY A 19 8.29 -0.67 8.08
CA GLY A 19 7.85 -0.98 6.72
C GLY A 19 8.72 -0.32 5.65
N TYR A 20 9.92 0.15 6.00
CA TYR A 20 10.83 0.77 5.04
C TYR A 20 11.28 -0.26 4.00
N PRO A 21 11.26 0.06 2.70
CA PRO A 21 11.59 -0.87 1.63
C PRO A 21 13.00 -1.46 1.76
N SER A 22 13.12 -2.79 1.79
CA SER A 22 14.42 -3.47 1.68
C SER A 22 14.93 -3.41 0.24
N LYS A 23 16.20 -3.00 0.08
CA LYS A 23 16.90 -3.00 -1.23
C LYS A 23 17.48 -4.37 -1.60
N VAL A 24 17.36 -5.38 -0.72
CA VAL A 24 18.00 -6.69 -0.88
C VAL A 24 16.94 -7.78 -0.90
N GLU A 25 16.93 -8.58 -1.97
CA GLU A 25 16.16 -9.82 -2.03
C GLU A 25 16.84 -10.89 -1.18
N SER A 26 16.14 -11.44 -0.17
CA SER A 26 16.66 -12.60 0.54
C SER A 26 16.43 -13.85 -0.30
N CYS A 27 17.52 -14.44 -0.76
CA CYS A 27 17.48 -15.67 -1.52
C CYS A 27 17.14 -16.84 -0.58
N ASN A 28 15.97 -17.43 -0.78
CA ASN A 28 15.47 -18.55 0.04
C ASN A 28 15.96 -19.94 -0.39
N VAL A 29 16.89 -20.01 -1.36
CA VAL A 29 17.53 -21.28 -1.77
C VAL A 29 18.95 -21.41 -1.18
N PRO A 30 19.46 -22.62 -0.92
CA PRO A 30 20.83 -22.79 -0.45
C PRO A 30 21.86 -22.28 -1.48
N LYS A 31 22.94 -21.64 -1.03
CA LYS A 31 24.11 -21.41 -1.89
C LYS A 31 24.65 -22.77 -2.38
N PRO A 32 24.93 -22.96 -3.68
CA PRO A 32 25.26 -21.95 -4.69
C PRO A 32 24.11 -21.52 -5.63
N PHE A 33 22.89 -22.01 -5.43
CA PHE A 33 21.76 -21.69 -6.34
C PHE A 33 21.35 -20.21 -6.31
N CYS A 34 21.66 -19.50 -5.21
CA CYS A 34 21.52 -18.05 -5.15
C CYS A 34 22.41 -17.28 -6.12
N TYR A 35 23.54 -17.83 -6.57
CA TYR A 35 24.45 -17.10 -7.46
C TYR A 35 23.90 -17.01 -8.91
N LEU A 36 22.88 -17.80 -9.25
CA LEU A 36 22.28 -17.84 -10.59
C LEU A 36 21.11 -16.83 -10.76
N GLN A 37 20.79 -16.08 -9.70
CA GLN A 37 19.73 -15.08 -9.56
C GLN A 37 20.39 -13.85 -8.87
N PHE A 38 20.63 -12.66 -9.42
CA PHE A 38 20.04 -11.90 -10.50
C PHE A 38 20.98 -10.73 -10.85
N ASP A 39 21.02 -10.35 -12.13
CA ASP A 39 21.43 -9.02 -12.60
C ASP A 39 20.20 -8.31 -13.19
N ARG A 40 19.05 -8.44 -12.52
CA ARG A 40 17.77 -7.84 -12.94
C ARG A 40 17.40 -6.74 -11.95
N PRO A 41 16.94 -5.56 -12.42
CA PRO A 41 16.44 -4.53 -11.53
C PRO A 41 15.20 -5.06 -10.81
N LEU A 42 15.31 -5.23 -9.49
CA LEU A 42 14.19 -5.56 -8.62
C LEU A 42 13.30 -4.32 -8.57
N ALA A 43 12.13 -4.40 -9.21
CA ALA A 43 11.10 -3.41 -8.98
C ALA A 43 10.74 -3.44 -7.50
N MET A 44 10.65 -2.29 -6.85
CA MET A 44 10.22 -2.19 -5.46
C MET A 44 8.87 -1.51 -5.44
N PRO A 45 7.77 -2.18 -5.09
CA PRO A 45 6.44 -1.61 -5.09
C PRO A 45 6.24 -0.73 -3.85
N TYR A 46 5.35 0.25 -3.93
CA TYR A 46 5.03 1.09 -2.77
C TYR A 46 4.22 0.31 -1.72
N THR A 47 4.72 0.25 -0.48
CA THR A 47 4.19 -0.59 0.60
C THR A 47 3.40 0.17 1.66
N PHE A 48 3.10 1.47 1.45
CA PHE A 48 2.49 2.34 2.47
C PHE A 48 3.32 2.49 3.76
N MET A 49 4.59 2.07 3.76
CA MET A 49 5.42 2.00 4.96
C MET A 49 4.77 1.15 6.06
N MET A 50 4.04 0.11 5.65
CA MET A 50 3.37 -0.82 6.56
C MET A 50 4.26 -2.01 6.86
N SER A 51 4.33 -2.42 8.13
CA SER A 51 4.99 -3.67 8.52
C SER A 51 4.20 -4.90 8.05
N ALA A 52 4.84 -6.07 8.04
CA ALA A 52 4.18 -7.33 7.69
C ALA A 52 2.92 -7.61 8.54
N GLN A 53 2.93 -7.32 9.85
CA GLN A 53 1.76 -7.51 10.71
C GLN A 53 0.61 -6.57 10.33
N GLN A 54 0.92 -5.38 9.84
CA GLN A 54 -0.10 -4.43 9.38
C GLN A 54 -0.72 -4.89 8.07
N TRP A 55 0.08 -5.44 7.15
CA TRP A 55 -0.44 -6.07 5.93
C TRP A 55 -1.38 -7.23 6.24
N GLU A 56 -0.98 -8.14 7.12
CA GLU A 56 -1.82 -9.25 7.59
C GLU A 56 -3.11 -8.75 8.26
N TYR A 57 -3.02 -7.66 9.03
CA TYR A 57 -4.18 -7.03 9.65
C TYR A 57 -5.18 -6.48 8.62
N VAL A 58 -4.71 -5.89 7.52
CA VAL A 58 -5.58 -5.40 6.44
C VAL A 58 -6.20 -6.57 5.68
N GLU A 59 -5.40 -7.57 5.31
CA GLU A 59 -5.86 -8.78 4.62
C GLU A 59 -7.04 -9.44 5.36
N LYS A 60 -6.86 -9.69 6.66
CA LYS A 60 -7.88 -10.36 7.50
C LYS A 60 -9.16 -9.55 7.67
N ARG A 61 -9.11 -8.22 7.56
CA ARG A 61 -10.29 -7.35 7.74
C ARG A 61 -10.98 -6.99 6.44
N ASN A 62 -10.23 -6.83 5.36
CA ASN A 62 -10.76 -6.45 4.06
C ASN A 62 -9.80 -6.91 2.96
N LYS A 63 -9.98 -8.17 2.53
CA LYS A 63 -9.15 -8.80 1.49
C LYS A 63 -9.19 -8.04 0.16
N LEU A 64 -10.32 -7.43 -0.21
CA LEU A 64 -10.39 -6.60 -1.42
C LEU A 64 -9.53 -5.33 -1.31
N GLU A 65 -9.61 -4.61 -0.19
CA GLU A 65 -8.79 -3.42 0.06
C GLU A 65 -7.30 -3.77 0.03
N PHE A 66 -6.93 -4.87 0.66
CA PHE A 66 -5.58 -5.43 0.62
C PHE A 66 -5.11 -5.68 -0.82
N LEU A 67 -5.87 -6.44 -1.62
CA LEU A 67 -5.49 -6.76 -3.00
C LEU A 67 -5.40 -5.51 -3.90
N LEU A 68 -6.32 -4.55 -3.70
CA LEU A 68 -6.26 -3.28 -4.42
C LEU A 68 -5.07 -2.42 -4.00
N ALA A 69 -4.66 -2.47 -2.72
CA ALA A 69 -3.46 -1.78 -2.24
C ALA A 69 -2.18 -2.40 -2.81
N VAL A 70 -2.11 -3.73 -2.88
CA VAL A 70 -1.00 -4.46 -3.52
C VAL A 70 -0.91 -4.09 -5.00
N ARG A 71 -2.05 -4.14 -5.71
CA ARG A 71 -2.12 -3.73 -7.11
C ARG A 71 -1.67 -2.28 -7.32
N PHE A 72 -2.18 -1.37 -6.50
CA PHE A 72 -1.78 0.03 -6.53
C PHE A 72 -0.28 0.19 -6.27
N GLY A 73 0.28 -0.50 -5.27
CA GLY A 73 1.71 -0.46 -4.95
C GLY A 73 2.59 -0.88 -6.13
N MET A 74 2.18 -1.91 -6.88
CA MET A 74 2.89 -2.37 -8.09
C MET A 74 2.88 -1.37 -9.25
N GLU A 75 2.00 -0.36 -9.24
CA GLU A 75 2.03 0.73 -10.23
C GLU A 75 3.16 1.74 -9.95
N TYR A 76 3.79 1.68 -8.77
CA TYR A 76 4.84 2.60 -8.32
C TYR A 76 6.12 1.83 -7.95
N ASP A 77 7.07 1.82 -8.88
CA ASP A 77 8.41 1.30 -8.65
C ASP A 77 9.29 2.33 -7.92
N ILE A 78 9.34 2.22 -6.59
CA ILE A 78 10.07 3.13 -5.71
C ILE A 78 11.59 2.95 -5.77
N ALA A 79 12.10 1.88 -6.41
CA ALA A 79 13.53 1.73 -6.67
C ALA A 79 14.09 2.84 -7.57
N LYS A 80 13.22 3.50 -8.34
CA LYS A 80 13.55 4.61 -9.24
C LYS A 80 13.51 5.98 -8.57
N LEU A 81 13.10 6.05 -7.30
CA LEU A 81 12.97 7.31 -6.56
C LEU A 81 14.25 7.61 -5.77
N ASN A 82 14.56 8.90 -5.62
CA ASN A 82 15.59 9.36 -4.70
C ASN A 82 15.14 9.09 -3.25
N GLU A 83 16.09 8.71 -2.39
CA GLU A 83 15.90 8.53 -0.95
C GLU A 83 15.23 9.74 -0.28
N ASP A 84 15.58 10.97 -0.69
CA ASP A 84 14.94 12.20 -0.18
C ASP A 84 13.41 12.23 -0.39
N ILE A 85 12.93 11.59 -1.46
CA ILE A 85 11.49 11.46 -1.74
C ILE A 85 10.88 10.39 -0.84
N LEU A 86 11.59 9.27 -0.67
CA LEU A 86 11.13 8.14 0.15
C LEU A 86 11.06 8.47 1.64
N ILE A 87 11.88 9.41 2.13
CA ILE A 87 11.78 9.87 3.51
C ILE A 87 10.83 11.06 3.68
N SER A 88 10.18 11.54 2.61
CA SER A 88 9.32 12.72 2.64
C SER A 88 7.88 12.39 3.06
N THR A 89 7.38 13.08 4.09
CA THR A 89 5.98 12.93 4.55
C THR A 89 4.98 13.39 3.49
N GLY A 90 5.39 14.35 2.65
CA GLY A 90 4.61 14.83 1.52
C GLY A 90 4.38 13.74 0.48
N PHE A 91 5.42 12.98 0.13
CA PHE A 91 5.29 11.86 -0.79
C PHE A 91 4.28 10.82 -0.28
N HIS A 92 4.42 10.37 0.98
CA HIS A 92 3.51 9.40 1.57
C HIS A 92 2.08 9.91 1.72
N THR A 93 1.89 11.19 2.07
CA THR A 93 0.56 11.82 2.09
C THR A 93 -0.10 11.71 0.72
N GLY A 94 0.65 12.03 -0.35
CA GLY A 94 0.20 11.90 -1.73
C GLY A 94 -0.20 10.46 -2.08
N MET A 95 0.61 9.48 -1.69
CA MET A 95 0.32 8.07 -1.97
C MET A 95 -0.95 7.57 -1.25
N TYR A 96 -1.15 7.93 0.03
CA TYR A 96 -2.37 7.56 0.76
C TYR A 96 -3.63 8.17 0.13
N VAL A 97 -3.58 9.45 -0.26
CA VAL A 97 -4.71 10.12 -0.92
C VAL A 97 -4.99 9.53 -2.30
N LYS A 98 -3.95 9.32 -3.11
CA LYS A 98 -4.09 8.67 -4.43
C LYS A 98 -4.69 7.27 -4.31
N PHE A 99 -4.30 6.51 -3.27
CA PHE A 99 -4.91 5.21 -3.00
C PHE A 99 -6.40 5.32 -2.66
N GLN A 100 -6.86 6.33 -1.90
CA GLN A 100 -8.30 6.51 -1.66
C GLN A 100 -9.07 6.69 -2.98
N ASN A 101 -8.53 7.49 -3.90
CA ASN A 101 -9.14 7.71 -5.21
C ASN A 101 -9.08 6.46 -6.10
N TYR A 102 -7.97 5.73 -6.04
CA TYR A 102 -7.82 4.44 -6.71
C TYR A 102 -8.88 3.45 -6.20
N LEU A 103 -9.02 3.32 -4.88
CA LEU A 103 -9.98 2.43 -4.26
C LEU A 103 -11.39 2.75 -4.76
N ARG A 104 -11.82 4.02 -4.67
CA ARG A 104 -13.14 4.50 -5.13
C ARG A 104 -13.45 4.11 -6.59
N LYS A 105 -12.45 4.15 -7.47
CA LYS A 105 -12.61 3.81 -8.89
C LYS A 105 -12.66 2.30 -9.15
N HIS A 106 -12.10 1.49 -8.26
CA HIS A 106 -11.86 0.07 -8.53
C HIS A 106 -12.72 -0.88 -7.69
N TYR A 107 -13.20 -0.49 -6.52
CA TYR A 107 -13.95 -1.40 -5.62
C TYR A 107 -15.35 -1.76 -6.14
N GLN A 108 -15.93 -0.95 -7.03
CA GLN A 108 -17.26 -1.15 -7.60
C GLN A 108 -17.27 -2.08 -8.82
N LYS A 109 -16.10 -2.57 -9.24
CA LYS A 109 -16.00 -3.49 -10.37
C LYS A 109 -16.66 -4.82 -10.01
N ASP A 110 -17.18 -5.50 -11.02
CA ASP A 110 -17.75 -6.83 -10.89
C ASP A 110 -16.76 -7.78 -10.18
N ALA A 111 -17.26 -8.54 -9.20
CA ALA A 111 -16.42 -9.37 -8.36
C ALA A 111 -15.70 -10.48 -9.12
N VAL A 112 -16.33 -11.02 -10.18
CA VAL A 112 -15.71 -12.02 -11.06
C VAL A 112 -14.58 -11.39 -11.86
N VAL A 113 -14.77 -10.14 -12.32
CA VAL A 113 -13.71 -9.38 -13.02
C VAL A 113 -12.54 -9.11 -12.08
N LEU A 114 -12.79 -8.70 -10.83
CA LEU A 114 -11.74 -8.46 -9.85
C LEU A 114 -10.98 -9.75 -9.51
N MET A 115 -11.71 -10.85 -9.26
CA MET A 115 -11.11 -12.16 -9.00
C MET A 115 -10.22 -12.60 -10.17
N GLY A 116 -10.72 -12.49 -11.41
CA GLY A 116 -9.97 -12.82 -12.61
C GLY A 116 -8.70 -11.98 -12.79
N VAL A 117 -8.72 -10.70 -12.39
CA VAL A 117 -7.51 -9.85 -12.38
C VAL A 117 -6.49 -10.38 -11.38
N PHE A 118 -6.90 -10.65 -10.14
CA PHE A 118 -5.98 -11.04 -9.06
C PHE A 118 -5.44 -12.46 -9.22
N GLN A 119 -6.23 -13.38 -9.76
CA GLN A 119 -5.81 -14.75 -10.07
C GLN A 119 -5.10 -14.87 -11.43
N SER A 120 -4.97 -13.79 -12.20
CA SER A 120 -4.29 -13.85 -13.50
C SER A 120 -2.80 -14.15 -13.35
N ASN A 121 -2.27 -15.00 -14.23
CA ASN A 121 -0.84 -15.31 -14.30
C ASN A 121 0.03 -14.05 -14.42
N ALA A 122 -0.47 -13.00 -15.06
CA ALA A 122 0.25 -11.73 -15.20
C ALA A 122 0.37 -11.00 -13.85
N PHE A 123 -0.71 -10.98 -13.06
CA PHE A 123 -0.69 -10.39 -11.72
C PHE A 123 0.19 -11.21 -10.78
N THR A 124 0.00 -12.53 -10.72
CA THR A 124 0.76 -13.42 -9.83
C THR A 124 2.25 -13.46 -10.18
N THR A 125 2.59 -13.45 -11.48
CA THR A 125 3.99 -13.35 -11.92
C THR A 125 4.61 -12.01 -11.54
N ARG A 126 3.98 -10.88 -11.90
CA ARG A 126 4.51 -9.55 -11.55
C ARG A 126 4.70 -9.43 -10.05
N PHE A 127 3.69 -9.86 -9.30
CA PHE A 127 3.72 -9.90 -7.86
C PHE A 127 4.92 -10.70 -7.31
N GLY A 128 5.09 -11.95 -7.74
CA GLY A 128 6.20 -12.81 -7.29
C GLY A 128 7.60 -12.36 -7.73
N THR A 129 7.70 -11.45 -8.71
CA THR A 129 8.99 -10.90 -9.18
C THR A 129 9.33 -9.51 -8.65
N THR A 130 8.44 -8.89 -7.87
CA THR A 130 8.54 -7.48 -7.47
C THR A 130 8.50 -7.29 -5.95
N PHE A 131 7.95 -8.22 -5.18
CA PHE A 131 8.04 -8.16 -3.72
C PHE A 131 9.16 -9.09 -3.21
N ALA A 132 9.87 -8.69 -2.15
CA ALA A 132 10.82 -9.57 -1.48
C ALA A 132 10.07 -10.69 -0.73
N ILE A 133 10.57 -11.92 -0.81
CA ILE A 133 9.83 -13.14 -0.41
C ILE A 133 9.44 -13.17 1.08
N GLU A 134 10.19 -12.47 1.96
CA GLU A 134 9.86 -12.35 3.39
C GLU A 134 8.58 -11.53 3.66
N ASP A 135 8.26 -10.56 2.81
CA ASP A 135 7.02 -9.77 2.89
C ASP A 135 5.79 -10.53 2.33
N LEU A 136 6.00 -11.75 1.83
CA LEU A 136 5.22 -12.37 0.75
C LEU A 136 4.52 -13.67 1.16
N VAL A 137 4.96 -14.32 2.26
CA VAL A 137 4.42 -15.63 2.70
C VAL A 137 2.92 -15.54 3.02
N GLY A 138 2.44 -14.43 3.59
CA GLY A 138 1.00 -14.19 3.80
C GLY A 138 0.27 -13.81 2.52
N LEU A 139 0.90 -13.02 1.64
CA LEU A 139 0.26 -12.42 0.48
C LEU A 139 -0.08 -13.41 -0.64
N LYS A 140 0.78 -14.42 -0.87
CA LYS A 140 0.52 -15.44 -1.89
C LYS A 140 -0.68 -16.31 -1.48
N GLY A 141 -0.75 -16.72 -0.21
CA GLY A 141 -1.90 -17.44 0.34
C GLY A 141 -3.20 -16.65 0.19
N ALA A 142 -3.16 -15.33 0.41
CA ALA A 142 -4.33 -14.47 0.25
C ALA A 142 -4.94 -14.47 -1.16
N ILE A 143 -4.11 -14.60 -2.20
CA ILE A 143 -4.55 -14.67 -3.61
C ILE A 143 -5.09 -16.07 -3.92
N ASP A 144 -4.37 -17.11 -3.50
CA ASP A 144 -4.74 -18.51 -3.75
C ASP A 144 -6.08 -18.84 -3.06
N ASP A 145 -6.32 -18.31 -1.86
CA ASP A 145 -7.55 -18.48 -1.08
C ASP A 145 -8.62 -17.40 -1.35
N LEU A 146 -8.48 -16.61 -2.42
CA LEU A 146 -9.43 -15.54 -2.73
C LEU A 146 -10.78 -16.11 -3.21
N ARG A 147 -11.85 -15.73 -2.54
CA ARG A 147 -13.23 -16.09 -2.91
C ARG A 147 -14.03 -14.88 -3.37
N ILE A 148 -15.06 -15.10 -4.18
CA ILE A 148 -16.02 -14.06 -4.58
C ILE A 148 -16.65 -13.40 -3.33
N ASP A 149 -16.98 -14.19 -2.31
CA ASP A 149 -17.55 -13.70 -1.05
C ASP A 149 -16.63 -12.69 -0.34
N ASP A 150 -15.30 -12.91 -0.40
CA ASP A 150 -14.30 -11.99 0.18
C ASP A 150 -14.32 -10.64 -0.55
N ILE A 151 -14.43 -10.66 -1.88
CA ILE A 151 -14.51 -9.46 -2.72
C ILE A 151 -15.80 -8.70 -2.43
N MET A 152 -16.94 -9.40 -2.41
CA MET A 152 -18.25 -8.79 -2.17
C MET A 152 -18.34 -8.19 -0.77
N THR A 153 -17.85 -8.91 0.25
CA THR A 153 -17.79 -8.41 1.64
C THR A 153 -16.90 -7.17 1.73
N GLY A 154 -15.70 -7.22 1.15
CA GLY A 154 -14.79 -6.08 1.12
C GLY A 154 -15.37 -4.86 0.41
N ALA A 155 -16.01 -5.07 -0.75
CA ALA A 155 -16.67 -4.01 -1.51
C ALA A 155 -17.84 -3.39 -0.73
N HIS A 156 -18.63 -4.21 -0.03
CA HIS A 156 -19.70 -3.73 0.84
C HIS A 156 -19.16 -2.85 1.99
N MET A 157 -18.08 -3.28 2.65
CA MET A 157 -17.45 -2.50 3.72
C MET A 157 -16.92 -1.14 3.23
N ILE A 158 -16.30 -1.12 2.04
CA ILE A 158 -15.82 0.10 1.38
C ILE A 158 -17.00 1.01 0.99
N SER A 159 -18.08 0.44 0.45
CA SER A 159 -19.30 1.17 0.10
C SER A 159 -19.92 1.88 1.31
N ARG A 160 -19.99 1.21 2.48
CA ARG A 160 -20.45 1.81 3.75
C ARG A 160 -19.58 2.97 4.25
N LYS A 161 -18.38 3.13 3.69
CA LYS A 161 -17.46 4.23 3.95
C LYS A 161 -17.42 5.22 2.77
N ASN A 162 -18.48 5.30 1.97
CA ASN A 162 -18.57 6.17 0.79
C ASN A 162 -17.44 5.94 -0.23
N GLY A 163 -16.95 4.70 -0.32
CA GLY A 163 -15.86 4.33 -1.21
C GLY A 163 -14.45 4.53 -0.63
N HIS A 164 -14.32 4.96 0.63
CA HIS A 164 -13.03 5.17 1.29
C HIS A 164 -12.48 3.88 1.92
N ALA A 165 -11.16 3.83 2.09
CA ALA A 165 -10.45 2.70 2.68
C ALA A 165 -10.86 2.48 4.13
N THR A 166 -11.07 1.22 4.48
CA THR A 166 -11.49 0.81 5.82
C THR A 166 -10.30 0.72 6.77
N GLN A 167 -9.11 0.36 6.29
CA GLN A 167 -7.89 0.20 7.09
C GLN A 167 -6.76 1.14 6.64
N ILE A 168 -6.39 1.16 5.36
CA ILE A 168 -5.30 1.97 4.79
C ILE A 168 -5.81 3.39 4.55
N ASN A 169 -5.98 4.14 5.64
CA ASN A 169 -6.52 5.50 5.64
C ASN A 169 -5.68 6.44 6.53
N ARG A 170 -6.16 7.66 6.77
CA ARG A 170 -5.47 8.67 7.58
C ARG A 170 -5.16 8.20 9.00
N LYS A 171 -5.97 7.31 9.58
CA LYS A 171 -5.70 6.73 10.89
C LYS A 171 -4.47 5.82 10.84
N MET A 172 -4.37 4.95 9.84
CA MET A 172 -3.16 4.12 9.62
C MET A 172 -1.94 5.00 9.36
N TYR A 173 -2.09 6.07 8.57
CA TYR A 173 -1.01 7.04 8.36
C TYR A 173 -0.51 7.63 9.70
N ARG A 174 -1.41 8.15 10.54
CA ARG A 174 -1.04 8.70 11.85
C ARG A 174 -0.35 7.68 12.75
N GLN A 175 -0.79 6.42 12.70
CA GLN A 175 -0.18 5.33 13.44
C GLN A 175 1.25 5.01 12.96
N ASN A 176 1.47 5.03 11.64
CA ASN A 176 2.77 4.71 11.04
C ASN A 176 3.73 5.88 11.21
N PHE A 177 3.34 7.07 10.76
CA PHE A 177 4.19 8.24 10.64
C PHE A 177 4.30 9.09 11.92
N ASN A 178 3.53 8.73 12.96
CA ASN A 178 3.39 9.45 14.22
C ASN A 178 2.97 10.93 14.08
N GLN A 179 2.36 11.26 12.94
CA GLN A 179 1.93 12.63 12.61
C GLN A 179 0.81 12.57 11.59
N ASP A 180 0.15 13.71 11.37
CA ASP A 180 -0.89 13.81 10.38
C ASP A 180 -0.37 14.07 8.96
N TYR A 181 -1.26 13.99 7.97
CA TYR A 181 -0.95 14.32 6.59
C TYR A 181 -0.27 15.68 6.42
N ASN A 182 0.70 15.73 5.50
CA ASN A 182 1.44 16.94 5.19
C ASN A 182 0.51 18.00 4.58
N PRO A 183 0.31 19.17 5.23
CA PRO A 183 -0.69 20.15 4.80
C PRO A 183 -0.33 20.82 3.48
N THR A 184 0.96 20.99 3.19
CA THR A 184 1.43 21.53 1.90
C THR A 184 1.07 20.57 0.77
N MET A 185 1.28 19.26 0.98
CA MET A 185 0.86 18.27 0.00
C MET A 185 -0.66 18.22 -0.16
N LEU A 186 -1.43 18.31 0.93
CA LEU A 186 -2.89 18.35 0.85
C LEU A 186 -3.38 19.52 -0.02
N LYS A 187 -2.82 20.72 0.14
CA LYS A 187 -3.12 21.87 -0.74
C LYS A 187 -2.81 21.58 -2.20
N THR A 188 -1.66 20.97 -2.48
CA THR A 188 -1.28 20.57 -3.85
C THR A 188 -2.27 19.58 -4.45
N LEU A 189 -2.71 18.58 -3.68
CA LEU A 189 -3.67 17.58 -4.12
C LEU A 189 -5.08 18.15 -4.30
N ALA A 190 -5.45 19.12 -3.46
CA ALA A 190 -6.74 19.77 -3.55
C ALA A 190 -6.83 20.67 -4.79
N ALA A 191 -5.76 21.40 -5.10
CA ALA A 191 -5.61 22.11 -6.38
C ALA A 191 -5.65 21.18 -7.62
N GLN A 192 -5.34 19.89 -7.45
CA GLN A 192 -5.46 18.86 -8.50
C GLN A 192 -6.85 18.19 -8.55
N GLY A 193 -7.78 18.58 -7.67
CA GLY A 193 -9.10 17.94 -7.53
C GLY A 193 -9.05 16.51 -6.96
N LEU A 194 -7.92 16.12 -6.37
CA LEU A 194 -7.71 14.78 -5.79
C LEU A 194 -8.05 14.71 -4.30
N TYR A 195 -8.24 15.85 -3.66
CA TYR A 195 -8.52 15.95 -2.24
C TYR A 195 -9.52 17.10 -2.00
N PRO A 196 -10.53 16.96 -1.12
CA PRO A 196 -11.47 18.06 -0.86
C PRO A 196 -10.73 19.26 -0.25
N ASP A 197 -11.02 20.47 -0.76
CA ASP A 197 -10.40 21.73 -0.31
C ASP A 197 -10.69 22.06 1.17
N GLU A 198 -11.70 21.44 1.77
CA GLU A 198 -12.12 21.64 3.15
C GLU A 198 -11.83 20.40 4.02
N ILE A 199 -10.90 20.52 4.96
CA ILE A 199 -10.79 19.60 6.11
C ILE A 199 -11.00 20.41 7.39
N GLU A 200 -12.26 20.63 7.74
CA GLU A 200 -12.61 20.67 9.16
C GLU A 200 -13.48 19.43 9.47
N GLY A 201 -12.88 18.48 10.19
CA GLY A 201 -13.66 17.56 11.04
C GLY A 201 -14.20 16.24 10.48
N ILE A 202 -14.00 15.88 9.21
CA ILE A 202 -14.65 14.66 8.66
C ILE A 202 -13.66 13.69 7.98
N PHE A 203 -12.61 13.24 8.69
CA PHE A 203 -11.90 11.97 8.43
C PHE A 203 -11.18 11.46 9.69
#